data_AF-A0A1L5KWQ3-F1
#
_entry.id   AF-A0A1L5KWQ3-F1
#
_cell.length_a   1.000
_cell.length_b   1.000
_cell.length_c   1.000
_cell.angle_alpha   90.00
_cell.angle_beta   90.00
_cell.angle_gamma   90.00
#
_symmetry.space_group_name_H-M   'P 1'
#
loop_
_entity.id
_entity.type
_entity.pdbx_description
1 polymer ?
#
loop_
_entity_poly.entity_id
_entity_poly.type
_entity_poly.pdbx_seq_one_letter_code
_entity_poly.pdbx_strand_id
1 'polypeptide(L)'
;MNRSKLKLTTILALTAFTVAVIPVCLQRKSANAASKYTYKKGFTYGKISPNIEKRITGKSYRKNKNVKLSDLRYVQVLHYGFDGKVKEGELIVNKKIAKKTAKVFYALYQKRYRIERMRLIDDYGANDEKSMAANNTSAFNYRVISGTTKLSNHSYG
;
A
#
# COMPACT_ATOMS: atom_id res chain seq x y z
N MET A 1 -14.99 90.98 28.17
CA MET A 1 -14.47 90.97 29.56
C MET A 1 -14.51 89.53 30.07
N ASN A 2 -13.42 89.08 30.70
CA ASN A 2 -13.23 87.81 31.42
C ASN A 2 -13.32 86.50 30.61
N ARG A 3 -12.19 85.83 30.33
CA ARG A 3 -11.39 84.97 31.24
C ARG A 3 -12.19 83.77 31.76
N SER A 4 -11.78 82.56 31.38
CA SER A 4 -11.28 81.56 32.34
C SER A 4 -10.81 80.29 31.64
N LYS A 5 -9.66 79.81 32.12
CA LYS A 5 -8.92 78.59 31.75
C LYS A 5 -9.50 77.35 32.47
N LEU A 6 -8.89 76.19 32.15
CA LEU A 6 -8.82 74.88 32.86
C LEU A 6 -9.78 73.81 32.29
N LYS A 7 -9.46 72.51 32.18
CA LYS A 7 -8.28 71.65 32.44
C LYS A 7 -8.59 70.31 31.74
N LEU A 8 -7.66 69.75 30.96
CA LEU A 8 -6.94 68.49 31.25
C LEU A 8 -7.80 67.29 31.70
N THR A 9 -8.02 66.31 30.81
CA THR A 9 -8.03 64.87 31.18
C THR A 9 -7.72 63.98 29.98
N THR A 10 -6.67 63.19 30.17
CA THR A 10 -6.12 62.06 29.43
C THR A 10 -7.15 60.96 29.10
N ILE A 11 -7.12 60.42 27.87
CA ILE A 11 -7.44 59.00 27.63
C ILE A 11 -6.44 58.46 26.61
N LEU A 12 -5.44 57.72 27.11
CA LEU A 12 -4.52 56.93 26.31
C LEU A 12 -5.26 55.62 25.94
N ALA A 13 -5.74 55.50 24.70
CA ALA A 13 -6.35 54.26 24.24
C ALA A 13 -5.25 53.25 23.90
N LEU A 14 -4.96 52.34 24.85
CA LEU A 14 -4.16 51.14 24.58
C LEU A 14 -4.96 50.21 23.66
N THR A 15 -4.65 50.22 22.37
CA THR A 15 -5.13 49.17 21.46
C THR A 15 -4.32 47.91 21.72
N ALA A 16 -4.94 46.94 22.38
CA ALA A 16 -4.37 45.61 22.56
C ALA A 16 -4.20 44.94 21.18
N PHE A 17 -2.95 44.86 20.71
CA PHE A 17 -2.58 44.05 19.56
C PHE A 17 -2.53 42.59 20.03
N THR A 18 -3.65 41.87 19.88
CA THR A 18 -3.67 40.44 20.15
C THR A 18 -2.82 39.75 19.09
N VAL A 19 -1.58 39.43 19.45
CA VAL A 19 -0.75 38.49 18.70
C VAL A 19 -1.45 37.15 18.80
N ALA A 20 -2.19 36.78 17.75
CA ALA A 20 -2.64 35.41 17.59
C ALA A 20 -1.38 34.55 17.46
N VAL A 21 -0.98 33.95 18.58
CA VAL A 21 0.00 32.86 18.59
C VAL A 21 -0.70 31.71 17.88
N ILE A 22 -0.55 31.65 16.56
CA ILE A 22 -0.93 30.48 15.77
C ILE A 22 -0.11 29.36 16.39
N PRO A 23 -0.72 28.38 17.07
CA PRO A 23 0.05 27.25 17.53
C PRO A 23 0.58 26.61 16.26
N VAL A 24 1.91 26.58 16.11
CA VAL A 24 2.58 25.72 15.14
C VAL A 24 2.39 24.29 15.65
N CYS A 25 1.14 23.83 15.66
CA CYS A 25 0.76 22.45 15.73
C CYS A 25 1.17 21.84 14.39
N LEU A 26 2.46 21.52 14.33
CA LEU A 26 2.89 20.22 13.84
C LEU A 26 2.38 19.88 12.44
N GLN A 27 2.93 20.53 11.41
CA GLN A 27 2.99 19.91 10.08
C GLN A 27 3.96 18.72 10.12
N ARG A 28 3.54 17.63 10.77
CA ARG A 28 4.06 16.29 10.46
C ARG A 28 3.52 15.96 9.07
N LYS A 29 4.30 16.28 8.03
CA LYS A 29 4.20 15.56 6.76
C LYS A 29 4.28 14.07 7.12
N SER A 30 3.16 13.37 6.96
CA SER A 30 3.05 11.96 7.33
C SER A 30 4.12 11.15 6.62
N ALA A 31 5.18 10.80 7.33
CA ALA A 31 6.21 9.86 6.90
C ALA A 31 5.63 8.44 6.99
N ASN A 32 4.56 8.17 6.24
CA ASN A 32 3.91 6.86 6.19
C ASN A 32 3.29 6.55 4.82
N ALA A 33 3.79 7.17 3.75
CA ALA A 33 3.61 6.63 2.42
C ALA A 33 4.48 5.37 2.30
N ALA A 34 3.88 4.19 2.48
CA ALA A 34 4.48 2.92 2.09
C ALA A 34 5.12 3.09 0.71
N SER A 35 6.45 2.97 0.61
CA SER A 35 7.16 3.32 -0.63
C SER A 35 6.67 2.46 -1.79
N LYS A 36 5.88 3.07 -2.68
CA LYS A 36 5.36 2.48 -3.91
C LYS A 36 6.25 2.94 -5.06
N TYR A 37 6.79 1.99 -5.78
CA TYR A 37 7.67 2.21 -6.93
C TYR A 37 6.90 1.88 -8.21
N THR A 38 7.06 2.72 -9.22
CA THR A 38 6.48 2.51 -10.54
C THR A 38 7.57 2.06 -11.49
N TYR A 39 7.43 0.86 -12.07
CA TYR A 39 8.29 0.43 -13.17
C TYR A 39 7.81 1.02 -14.50
N LYS A 40 6.49 0.90 -14.76
CA LYS A 40 5.76 1.49 -15.90
C LYS A 40 4.33 1.82 -15.45
N LYS A 41 3.60 2.64 -16.22
CA LYS A 41 2.17 2.93 -15.93
C LYS A 41 1.39 1.61 -15.84
N GLY A 42 0.73 1.37 -14.71
CA GLY A 42 0.02 0.11 -14.43
C GLY A 42 0.89 -1.04 -13.88
N PHE A 43 2.20 -0.83 -13.70
CA PHE A 43 3.14 -1.84 -13.21
C PHE A 43 3.93 -1.26 -12.03
N THR A 44 3.47 -1.57 -10.82
CA THR A 44 3.99 -1.00 -9.58
C THR A 44 4.32 -2.07 -8.56
N TYR A 45 5.21 -1.77 -7.63
CA TYR A 45 5.50 -2.64 -6.49
C TYR A 45 5.86 -1.78 -5.28
N GLY A 46 5.49 -2.21 -4.07
CA GLY A 46 5.74 -1.42 -2.87
C GLY A 46 5.62 -2.22 -1.59
N LYS A 47 5.96 -1.58 -0.46
CA LYS A 47 5.74 -2.17 0.86
C LYS A 47 4.26 -2.57 1.02
N ILE A 48 3.99 -3.61 1.80
CA ILE A 48 2.63 -3.96 2.21
C ILE A 48 2.05 -2.76 2.96
N SER A 49 0.94 -2.20 2.46
CA SER A 49 0.22 -1.13 3.15
C SER A 49 -0.65 -1.71 4.26
N PRO A 50 -1.09 -0.91 5.26
CA PRO A 50 -1.98 -1.40 6.32
C PRO A 50 -3.26 -2.08 5.79
N ASN A 51 -3.81 -1.58 4.67
CA ASN A 51 -4.99 -2.18 4.04
C ASN A 51 -4.70 -3.57 3.47
N ILE A 52 -3.54 -3.76 2.84
CA ILE A 52 -3.14 -5.08 2.33
C ILE A 52 -2.78 -6.01 3.50
N GLU A 53 -2.09 -5.52 4.52
CA GLU A 53 -1.79 -6.30 5.74
C GLU A 53 -3.08 -6.83 6.38
N LYS A 54 -4.10 -5.99 6.52
CA LYS A 54 -5.42 -6.39 7.02
C LYS A 54 -6.09 -7.46 6.16
N ARG A 55 -5.94 -7.39 4.83
CA ARG A 55 -6.51 -8.39 3.90
C ARG A 55 -5.89 -9.77 4.06
N ILE A 56 -4.59 -9.85 4.35
CA ILE A 56 -3.83 -11.10 4.32
C ILE A 56 -3.61 -11.75 5.70
N THR A 57 -3.69 -10.96 6.76
CA THR A 57 -3.44 -11.43 8.13
C THR A 57 -4.50 -12.44 8.57
N GLY A 58 -4.06 -13.56 9.14
CA GLY A 58 -4.93 -14.68 9.54
C GLY A 58 -5.27 -15.63 8.39
N LYS A 59 -4.97 -15.25 7.15
CA LYS A 59 -5.16 -16.04 5.93
C LYS A 59 -3.79 -16.46 5.39
N SER A 60 -3.35 -15.88 4.26
CA SER A 60 -2.07 -16.23 3.61
C SER A 60 -0.87 -15.78 4.42
N TYR A 61 -1.03 -14.80 5.32
CA TYR A 61 -0.01 -14.40 6.29
C TYR A 61 -0.44 -14.71 7.71
N ARG A 62 0.41 -15.42 8.44
CA ARG A 62 0.32 -15.61 9.89
C ARG A 62 1.67 -15.28 10.49
N LYS A 63 1.69 -14.69 11.69
CA LYS A 63 2.96 -14.39 12.38
C LYS A 63 3.77 -15.68 12.52
N ASN A 64 5.00 -15.64 12.04
CA ASN A 64 5.85 -16.82 11.95
C ASN A 64 7.33 -16.44 12.04
N LYS A 65 8.22 -17.44 12.18
CA LYS A 65 9.66 -17.24 12.33
C LYS A 65 10.44 -17.07 11.03
N ASN A 66 9.84 -17.44 9.89
CA ASN A 66 10.54 -17.61 8.62
C ASN A 66 10.41 -16.41 7.67
N VAL A 67 9.27 -15.71 7.70
CA VAL A 67 8.96 -14.62 6.77
C VAL A 67 8.29 -13.46 7.50
N LYS A 68 8.94 -12.29 7.46
CA LYS A 68 8.41 -11.05 8.03
C LYS A 68 7.56 -10.34 6.99
N LEU A 69 6.55 -9.58 7.42
CA LEU A 69 5.77 -8.73 6.52
C LEU A 69 6.65 -7.73 5.75
N SER A 70 7.74 -7.25 6.36
CA SER A 70 8.72 -6.37 5.73
C SER A 70 9.54 -7.03 4.61
N ASP A 71 9.52 -8.36 4.51
CA ASP A 71 10.12 -9.12 3.41
C ASP A 71 9.20 -9.20 2.18
N LEU A 72 7.93 -8.83 2.32
CA LEU A 72 6.93 -8.93 1.26
C LEU A 72 6.71 -7.59 0.56
N ARG A 73 6.36 -7.65 -0.72
CA ARG A 73 5.97 -6.50 -1.53
C ARG A 73 4.68 -6.81 -2.26
N TYR A 74 3.78 -5.83 -2.24
CA TYR A 74 2.56 -5.87 -3.02
C TYR A 74 2.87 -5.34 -4.42
N VAL A 75 2.52 -6.11 -5.44
CA VAL A 75 2.80 -5.86 -6.85
C VAL A 75 1.48 -5.74 -7.57
N GLN A 76 1.30 -4.64 -8.31
CA GLN A 76 0.15 -4.42 -9.17
C GLN A 76 0.62 -4.39 -10.62
N VAL A 77 -0.06 -5.14 -11.48
CA VAL A 77 0.29 -5.28 -12.91
C VAL A 77 -0.96 -5.20 -13.77
N LEU A 78 -0.79 -4.94 -15.06
CA LEU A 78 -1.83 -5.15 -16.06
C LEU A 78 -1.58 -6.46 -16.80
N HIS A 79 -2.66 -7.12 -17.23
CA HIS A 79 -2.61 -8.32 -18.06
C HIS A 79 -3.80 -8.35 -19.02
N TYR A 80 -3.74 -9.20 -20.04
CA TYR A 80 -4.88 -9.46 -20.91
C TYR A 80 -5.66 -10.68 -20.39
N GLY A 81 -6.98 -10.56 -20.29
CA GLY A 81 -7.86 -11.69 -20.04
C GLY A 81 -8.02 -12.61 -21.25
N PHE A 82 -8.64 -13.77 -21.06
CA PHE A 82 -9.04 -14.58 -22.21
C PHE A 82 -10.13 -13.90 -23.06
N ASP A 83 -10.85 -12.92 -22.53
CA ASP A 83 -11.75 -12.05 -23.30
C ASP A 83 -11.02 -10.99 -24.14
N GLY A 84 -9.68 -10.95 -24.11
CA GLY A 84 -8.87 -9.96 -24.82
C GLY A 84 -8.91 -8.57 -24.18
N LYS A 85 -9.55 -8.39 -23.03
CA LYS A 85 -9.62 -7.12 -22.31
C LYS A 85 -8.43 -6.96 -21.37
N VAL A 86 -7.99 -5.72 -21.18
CA VAL A 86 -6.98 -5.41 -20.16
C VAL A 86 -7.61 -5.48 -18.78
N LYS A 87 -6.97 -6.21 -17.87
CA LYS A 87 -7.38 -6.44 -16.49
C LYS A 87 -6.26 -6.05 -15.53
N GLU A 88 -6.64 -5.62 -14.33
CA GLU A 88 -5.71 -5.40 -13.23
C GLU A 88 -5.40 -6.72 -12.52
N GLY A 89 -4.14 -6.91 -12.15
CA GLY A 89 -3.64 -8.05 -11.40
C GLY A 89 -2.92 -7.64 -10.12
N GLU A 90 -3.06 -8.46 -9.09
CA GLU A 90 -2.47 -8.28 -7.77
C GLU A 90 -1.63 -9.50 -7.38
N LEU A 91 -0.41 -9.27 -6.89
CA LEU A 91 0.46 -10.30 -6.34
C LEU A 91 1.16 -9.80 -5.08
N ILE A 92 1.52 -10.73 -4.19
CA ILE A 92 2.46 -10.49 -3.11
C ILE A 92 3.65 -11.41 -3.33
N VAL A 93 4.85 -10.85 -3.32
CA VAL A 93 6.12 -11.57 -3.57
C VAL A 93 7.20 -11.09 -2.62
N ASN A 94 8.33 -11.80 -2.56
CA ASN A 94 9.48 -11.35 -1.80
C ASN A 94 10.05 -10.03 -2.36
N LYS A 95 10.53 -9.15 -1.47
CA LYS A 95 11.19 -7.88 -1.82
C LYS A 95 12.37 -8.06 -2.78
N LYS A 96 13.05 -9.22 -2.73
CA LYS A 96 14.18 -9.55 -3.61
C LYS A 96 13.75 -9.68 -5.08
N ILE A 97 12.50 -10.06 -5.36
CA ILE A 97 12.01 -10.30 -6.73
C ILE A 97 10.90 -9.33 -7.18
N ALA A 98 10.45 -8.41 -6.33
CA ALA A 98 9.34 -7.50 -6.63
C ALA A 98 9.52 -6.70 -7.94
N LYS A 99 10.69 -6.07 -8.12
CA LYS A 99 11.02 -5.33 -9.35
C LYS A 99 11.06 -6.25 -10.58
N LYS A 100 11.65 -7.44 -10.44
CA LYS A 100 11.75 -8.42 -11.54
C LYS A 100 10.37 -8.94 -11.94
N THR A 101 9.49 -9.16 -10.97
CA THR A 101 8.10 -9.57 -11.18
C THR A 101 7.34 -8.55 -12.01
N ALA A 102 7.37 -7.27 -11.61
CA ALA A 102 6.75 -6.19 -12.39
C ALA A 102 7.30 -6.10 -13.83
N LYS A 103 8.62 -6.31 -14.02
CA LYS A 103 9.25 -6.36 -15.35
C LYS A 103 8.75 -7.52 -16.22
N VAL A 104 8.67 -8.72 -15.65
CA VAL A 104 8.20 -9.92 -16.37
C VAL A 104 6.76 -9.75 -16.80
N PHE A 105 5.88 -9.31 -15.90
CA PHE A 105 4.47 -9.07 -16.26
C PHE A 105 4.30 -7.95 -17.27
N TYR A 106 5.13 -6.91 -17.24
CA TYR A 106 5.14 -5.92 -18.31
C TYR A 106 5.51 -6.53 -19.66
N ALA A 107 6.53 -7.39 -19.72
CA ALA A 107 6.90 -8.09 -20.96
C ALA A 107 5.78 -9.03 -21.45
N LEU A 108 5.11 -9.74 -20.54
CA LEU A 108 3.95 -10.59 -20.87
C LEU A 108 2.77 -9.75 -21.40
N TYR A 109 2.50 -8.61 -20.78
CA TYR A 109 1.48 -7.66 -21.21
C TYR A 109 1.76 -7.12 -22.62
N GLN A 110 3.02 -6.74 -22.91
CA GLN A 110 3.41 -6.30 -24.25
C GLN A 110 3.21 -7.38 -25.31
N LYS A 111 3.37 -8.66 -24.95
CA LYS A 111 3.12 -9.81 -25.82
C LYS A 111 1.64 -10.24 -25.85
N ARG A 112 0.74 -9.51 -25.19
CA ARG A 112 -0.69 -9.87 -25.03
C ARG A 112 -0.89 -11.30 -24.51
N TYR A 113 0.02 -11.77 -23.67
CA TYR A 113 -0.11 -13.07 -23.03
C TYR A 113 -1.37 -13.08 -22.15
N ARG A 114 -2.24 -14.08 -22.35
CA ARG A 114 -3.55 -14.15 -21.72
C ARG A 114 -3.44 -14.83 -20.36
N ILE A 115 -3.97 -14.19 -19.33
CA ILE A 115 -4.07 -14.68 -17.96
C ILE A 115 -5.52 -14.49 -17.53
N GLU A 116 -6.16 -15.52 -17.00
CA GLU A 116 -7.59 -15.46 -16.70
C GLU A 116 -7.89 -14.55 -15.51
N ARG A 117 -7.21 -14.79 -14.39
CA ARG A 117 -7.31 -14.02 -13.15
C ARG A 117 -5.96 -13.89 -12.46
N MET A 118 -5.77 -12.78 -11.76
CA MET A 118 -4.61 -12.54 -10.90
C MET A 118 -5.04 -11.75 -9.67
N ARG A 119 -5.51 -12.47 -8.67
CA ARG A 119 -6.02 -11.99 -7.39
C ARG A 119 -5.18 -12.59 -6.28
N LEU A 120 -5.12 -11.91 -5.14
CA LEU A 120 -4.48 -12.46 -3.95
C LEU A 120 -5.19 -13.76 -3.54
N ILE A 121 -4.40 -14.74 -3.08
CA ILE A 121 -4.95 -16.02 -2.59
C ILE A 121 -5.94 -15.80 -1.42
N ASP A 122 -5.82 -14.67 -0.73
CA ASP A 122 -6.68 -14.24 0.38
C ASP A 122 -8.14 -13.99 -0.03
N ASP A 123 -8.39 -13.65 -1.30
CA ASP A 123 -9.74 -13.56 -1.88
C ASP A 123 -10.40 -14.95 -1.94
N TYR A 124 -9.61 -16.02 -1.88
CA TYR A 124 -10.04 -17.44 -1.83
C TYR A 124 -9.85 -18.07 -0.45
N GLY A 125 -9.60 -17.26 0.59
CA GLY A 125 -9.37 -17.75 1.95
C GLY A 125 -8.04 -18.49 2.13
N ALA A 126 -7.02 -18.17 1.33
CA ALA A 126 -5.73 -18.87 1.30
C ALA A 126 -5.81 -20.36 0.92
N ASN A 127 -6.90 -20.78 0.28
CA ASN A 127 -7.10 -22.14 -0.19
C ASN A 127 -6.65 -22.27 -1.66
N ASP A 128 -5.64 -23.11 -1.88
CA ASP A 128 -5.06 -23.31 -3.22
C ASP A 128 -6.04 -23.97 -4.19
N GLU A 129 -6.85 -24.94 -3.75
CA GLU A 129 -7.81 -25.63 -4.61
C GLU A 129 -8.85 -24.67 -5.15
N LYS A 130 -9.42 -23.80 -4.30
CA LYS A 130 -10.37 -22.76 -4.73
C LYS A 130 -9.75 -21.78 -5.71
N SER A 131 -8.49 -21.38 -5.49
CA SER A 131 -7.78 -20.48 -6.39
C SER A 131 -7.48 -21.15 -7.74
N MET A 132 -7.02 -22.39 -7.74
CA MET A 132 -6.72 -23.16 -8.96
C MET A 132 -8.01 -23.47 -9.75
N ALA A 133 -9.09 -23.86 -9.08
CA ALA A 133 -10.39 -24.07 -9.71
C ALA A 133 -10.93 -22.80 -10.38
N ALA A 134 -10.61 -21.62 -9.83
CA ALA A 134 -10.93 -20.33 -10.42
C ALA A 134 -9.93 -19.87 -11.52
N ASN A 135 -8.95 -20.70 -11.89
CA ASN A 135 -7.87 -20.37 -12.82
C ASN A 135 -7.13 -19.06 -12.44
N ASN A 136 -6.86 -18.90 -11.13
CA ASN A 136 -6.21 -17.72 -10.59
C ASN A 136 -4.69 -17.89 -10.49
N THR A 137 -3.96 -16.87 -10.95
CA THR A 137 -2.52 -16.74 -10.73
C THR A 137 -2.27 -16.05 -9.40
N SER A 138 -1.57 -16.72 -8.48
CA SER A 138 -1.16 -16.18 -7.17
C SER A 138 0.29 -16.52 -6.85
N ALA A 139 0.91 -15.78 -5.91
CA ALA A 139 2.30 -15.97 -5.50
C ALA A 139 2.45 -16.32 -4.01
N PHE A 140 2.39 -15.35 -3.10
CA PHE A 140 2.57 -15.62 -1.67
C PHE A 140 1.38 -16.38 -1.05
N ASN A 141 1.68 -17.49 -0.35
CA ASN A 141 0.77 -18.22 0.54
C ASN A 141 1.61 -18.94 1.62
N TYR A 142 1.54 -18.51 2.89
CA TYR A 142 2.32 -19.13 3.96
C TYR A 142 1.75 -20.48 4.39
N ARG A 143 2.38 -21.56 3.93
CA ARG A 143 1.96 -22.94 4.18
C ARG A 143 3.08 -23.96 4.00
N VAL A 144 2.84 -25.17 4.48
CA VAL A 144 3.65 -26.34 4.12
C VAL A 144 3.24 -26.91 2.77
N ILE A 145 4.10 -27.73 2.18
CA ILE A 145 3.76 -28.58 1.03
C ILE A 145 2.83 -29.68 1.54
N SER A 146 1.77 -29.99 0.78
CA SER A 146 0.79 -31.02 1.15
C SER A 146 1.48 -32.35 1.47
N GLY A 147 1.07 -32.99 2.56
CA GLY A 147 1.65 -34.24 3.04
C GLY A 147 3.05 -34.11 3.66
N THR A 148 3.56 -32.89 3.91
CA THR A 148 4.90 -32.69 4.48
C THR A 148 4.90 -31.64 5.59
N THR A 149 6.03 -31.51 6.28
CA THR A 149 6.31 -30.42 7.23
C THR A 149 7.17 -29.30 6.62
N LYS A 150 7.57 -29.44 5.35
CA LYS A 150 8.44 -28.49 4.66
C LYS A 150 7.64 -27.29 4.17
N LEU A 151 8.17 -26.08 4.38
CA LEU A 151 7.55 -24.88 3.81
C LEU A 151 7.56 -24.91 2.28
N SER A 152 6.43 -24.52 1.70
CA SER A 152 6.30 -24.27 0.27
C SER A 152 7.12 -23.05 -0.15
N ASN A 153 7.59 -23.02 -1.40
CA ASN A 153 8.19 -21.81 -1.99
C ASN A 153 7.23 -20.61 -1.97
N HIS A 154 5.91 -20.88 -2.09
CA HIS A 154 4.87 -19.88 -1.94
C HIS A 154 4.93 -19.16 -0.58
N SER A 155 5.46 -19.80 0.46
CA SER A 155 5.61 -19.17 1.78
C SER A 155 6.62 -18.03 1.80
N TYR A 156 7.53 -17.96 0.83
CA TYR A 156 8.60 -16.97 0.80
C TYR A 156 8.31 -15.79 -0.13
N GLY A 157 7.29 -15.93 -0.99
CA GLY A 157 6.83 -14.93 -1.94
C GLY A 157 7.54 -15.00 -3.28
#